data_AF-A0A925GLB5-F1
#
_entry.id   AF-A0A925GLB5-F1
#
_cell.length_a   1.000
_cell.length_b   1.000
_cell.length_c   1.000
_cell.angle_alpha   90.00
_cell.angle_beta   90.00
_cell.angle_gamma   90.00
#
_symmetry.space_group_name_H-M   'P 1'
#
loop_
_entity.id
_entity.type
_entity.pdbx_description
1 polymer ?
#
loop_
_entity_poly.entity_id
_entity_poly.type
_entity_poly.pdbx_seq_one_letter_code
_entity_poly.pdbx_strand_id
1 'polypeptide(L)'
;DPPATELEIRDASLQFVRKLSGFSVPSKANEEAFERAVEEVAASARALIQSLVTTAEPKNREVEAAKARAASALRFGVKTS
;
A
#
# COMPACT_ATOMS: atom_id res chain seq x y z
N ASP A 1 13.16 -1.78 -4.76
CA ASP A 1 12.35 -1.34 -3.60
C ASP A 1 12.33 -2.45 -2.58
N PRO A 2 12.22 -2.17 -1.28
CA PRO A 2 11.90 -3.21 -0.31
C PRO A 2 10.50 -3.78 -0.65
N PRO A 3 10.26 -5.09 -0.46
CA PRO A 3 8.93 -5.67 -0.63
C PRO A 3 7.89 -4.93 0.22
N ALA A 4 6.66 -4.78 -0.29
CA ALA A 4 5.58 -4.13 0.44
C ALA A 4 5.34 -4.84 1.79
N THR A 5 5.08 -4.05 2.84
CA THR A 5 4.70 -4.57 4.16
C THR A 5 3.30 -5.17 4.12
N GLU A 6 2.99 -6.00 5.12
CA GLU A 6 1.64 -6.53 5.32
C GLU A 6 0.56 -5.45 5.44
N LEU A 7 0.88 -4.33 6.10
CA LEU A 7 -0.03 -3.20 6.21
C LEU A 7 -0.26 -2.53 4.86
N GLU A 8 0.80 -2.27 4.09
CA GLU A 8 0.69 -1.69 2.74
C GLU A 8 -0.10 -2.59 1.79
N ILE A 9 0.08 -3.92 1.89
CA ILE A 9 -0.68 -4.91 1.13
C ILE A 9 -2.17 -4.85 1.49
N ARG A 10 -2.50 -4.84 2.78
CA ARG A 10 -3.88 -4.76 3.25
C ARG A 10 -4.55 -3.44 2.85
N ASP A 11 -3.85 -2.33 2.99
CA ASP A 11 -4.35 -1.00 2.62
C ASP A 11 -4.60 -0.88 1.11
N ALA A 12 -3.70 -1.40 0.28
CA ALA A 12 -3.88 -1.45 -1.17
C ALA A 12 -5.08 -2.33 -1.56
N SER A 13 -5.24 -3.47 -0.89
CA SER A 13 -6.37 -4.39 -1.09
C SER A 13 -7.70 -3.74 -0.72
N LEU A 14 -7.74 -3.03 0.42
CA LEU A 14 -8.90 -2.24 0.83
C LEU A 14 -9.26 -1.17 -0.22
N GLN A 15 -8.28 -0.42 -0.72
CA GLN A 15 -8.51 0.59 -1.76
C GLN A 15 -9.03 -0.04 -3.06
N PHE A 16 -8.51 -1.20 -3.45
CA PHE A 16 -8.98 -1.94 -4.61
C PHE A 16 -10.45 -2.38 -4.47
N VAL A 17 -10.81 -2.99 -3.34
CA VAL A 17 -12.20 -3.44 -3.08
C VAL A 17 -13.17 -2.25 -3.03
N ARG A 18 -12.78 -1.12 -2.41
CA ARG A 18 -13.56 0.13 -2.44
C ARG A 18 -13.81 0.61 -3.87
N LYS A 19 -12.78 0.57 -4.72
CA LYS A 19 -12.88 1.01 -6.11
C LYS A 19 -13.84 0.12 -6.91
N LEU A 20 -13.82 -1.21 -6.70
CA LEU A 20 -14.70 -2.13 -7.42
C LEU A 20 -16.14 -2.12 -6.91
N SER A 21 -16.33 -2.04 -5.60
CA SER A 21 -17.67 -2.03 -4.98
C SER A 21 -18.42 -0.72 -5.16
N GLY A 22 -17.69 0.40 -5.35
CA GLY A 22 -18.28 1.72 -5.54
C GLY A 22 -18.65 2.44 -4.24
N PHE A 23 -18.33 1.88 -3.07
CA PHE A 23 -18.54 2.53 -1.78
C PHE A 23 -17.29 2.48 -0.89
N SER A 24 -17.07 3.57 -0.14
CA SER A 24 -15.95 3.69 0.80
C SER A 24 -16.19 2.93 2.11
N VAL A 25 -17.46 2.74 2.48
CA VAL A 25 -17.90 2.02 3.68
C VAL A 25 -19.02 1.05 3.27
N PRO A 26 -18.88 -0.26 3.54
CA PRO A 26 -19.95 -1.22 3.24
C PRO A 26 -21.17 -1.00 4.14
N SER A 27 -22.35 -1.38 3.66
CA SER A 27 -23.53 -1.51 4.52
C SER A 27 -23.33 -2.68 5.50
N LYS A 28 -24.07 -2.69 6.63
CA LYS A 28 -24.05 -3.82 7.58
C LYS A 28 -24.30 -5.18 6.92
N ALA A 29 -25.18 -5.22 5.90
CA ALA A 29 -25.49 -6.45 5.18
C ALA A 29 -24.32 -6.96 4.33
N ASN A 30 -23.44 -6.06 3.88
CA ASN A 30 -22.33 -6.37 2.98
C ASN A 30 -20.97 -6.41 3.70
N GLU A 31 -20.90 -6.05 4.97
CA GLU A 31 -19.67 -5.90 5.75
C GLU A 31 -18.81 -7.17 5.71
N GLU A 32 -19.43 -8.32 5.97
CA GLU A 32 -18.73 -9.61 5.96
C GLU A 32 -18.20 -9.98 4.56
N ALA A 33 -18.98 -9.74 3.50
CA ALA A 33 -18.53 -9.99 2.13
C ALA A 33 -17.41 -9.03 1.71
N PHE A 34 -17.47 -7.78 2.16
CA PHE A 34 -16.48 -6.76 1.89
C PHE A 34 -15.14 -7.09 2.56
N GLU A 35 -15.14 -7.39 3.86
CA GLU A 35 -13.92 -7.75 4.59
C GLU A 35 -13.29 -9.04 4.04
N ARG A 36 -14.10 -10.06 3.70
CA ARG A 36 -13.59 -11.26 3.03
C ARG A 36 -12.86 -10.94 1.73
N ALA A 37 -13.45 -10.10 0.88
CA ALA A 37 -12.81 -9.71 -0.37
C ALA A 37 -11.49 -8.97 -0.15
N VAL A 38 -11.39 -8.12 0.88
CA VAL A 38 -10.15 -7.44 1.24
C VAL A 38 -9.07 -8.45 1.64
N GLU A 39 -9.40 -9.42 2.49
CA GLU A 39 -8.46 -10.44 2.96
C GLU A 39 -8.01 -11.38 1.83
N GLU A 40 -8.90 -11.79 0.92
CA GLU A 40 -8.55 -12.64 -0.23
C GLU A 40 -7.62 -11.94 -1.23
N VAL A 41 -7.87 -10.66 -1.50
CA VAL A 41 -6.99 -9.83 -2.34
C VAL A 41 -5.64 -9.62 -1.66
N ALA A 42 -5.63 -9.35 -0.36
CA ALA A 42 -4.39 -9.19 0.41
C ALA A 42 -3.55 -10.48 0.42
N ALA A 43 -4.19 -11.64 0.60
CA ALA A 43 -3.53 -12.94 0.53
C ALA A 43 -2.92 -13.20 -0.86
N SER A 44 -3.66 -12.87 -1.93
CA SER A 44 -3.19 -13.02 -3.30
C SER A 44 -2.00 -12.10 -3.60
N ALA A 45 -2.06 -10.85 -3.16
CA ALA A 45 -0.98 -9.88 -3.30
C ALA A 45 0.27 -10.29 -2.50
N ARG A 46 0.09 -10.80 -1.28
CA ARG A 46 1.19 -11.35 -0.46
C ARG A 46 1.89 -12.51 -1.18
N ALA A 47 1.12 -13.47 -1.70
CA ALA A 47 1.65 -14.60 -2.44
C ALA A 47 2.44 -14.16 -3.68
N LEU A 48 1.91 -13.18 -4.43
CA LEU A 48 2.62 -12.58 -5.56
C LEU A 48 3.98 -12.01 -5.10
N ILE A 49 3.98 -11.10 -4.12
CA ILE A 49 5.20 -10.44 -3.65
C ILE A 49 6.25 -11.43 -3.16
N GLN A 50 5.84 -12.49 -2.44
CA GLN A 50 6.73 -13.54 -1.98
C GLN A 50 7.32 -14.38 -3.12
N SER A 51 6.59 -14.53 -4.24
CA SER A 51 7.02 -15.30 -5.41
C SER A 51 7.96 -14.53 -6.36
N LEU A 52 7.99 -13.20 -6.25
CA LEU A 52 8.81 -12.37 -7.13
C LEU A 52 10.30 -12.54 -6.82
N VAL A 53 11.05 -13.05 -7.80
CA VAL A 53 12.51 -13.06 -7.77
C VAL A 53 13.01 -11.72 -8.31
N THR A 54 13.77 -10.99 -7.50
CA THR A 54 14.35 -9.70 -7.90
C THR A 54 15.88 -9.80 -7.89
N THR A 55 16.52 -9.34 -8.97
CA THR A 55 17.98 -9.18 -9.06
C THR A 55 18.48 -7.83 -8.54
N ALA A 56 17.57 -6.97 -8.08
CA ALA A 56 17.92 -5.65 -7.58
C ALA A 56 18.38 -5.73 -6.13
N GLU A 57 19.43 -4.97 -5.78
CA GLU A 57 19.88 -4.84 -4.40
C GLU A 57 18.71 -4.38 -3.50
N PRO A 58 18.52 -5.00 -2.32
CA PRO A 58 17.47 -4.61 -1.39
C PRO A 58 17.65 -3.15 -0.97
N LYS A 59 16.74 -2.28 -1.41
CA LYS A 59 16.71 -0.89 -0.94
C LYS A 59 16.17 -0.84 0.48
N ASN A 60 16.83 -0.12 1.39
CA ASN A 60 16.35 0.07 2.75
C ASN A 60 15.18 1.07 2.78
N ARG A 61 14.01 0.65 3.28
CA ARG A 61 12.78 1.48 3.36
C ARG A 61 12.99 2.76 4.16
N GLU A 62 13.71 2.70 5.29
CA GLU A 62 13.93 3.88 6.13
C GLU A 62 14.75 4.93 5.39
N VAL A 63 15.73 4.49 4.59
CA VAL A 63 16.56 5.36 3.76
C VAL A 63 15.73 6.01 2.64
N GLU A 64 14.86 5.25 1.97
CA GLU A 64 14.00 5.80 0.91
C GLU A 64 12.92 6.74 1.47
N ALA A 65 12.33 6.42 2.63
CA ALA A 65 11.40 7.32 3.32
C ALA A 65 12.09 8.59 3.83
N ALA A 66 13.34 8.51 4.29
CA ALA A 66 14.15 9.67 4.64
C ALA A 66 14.46 10.54 3.41
N LYS A 67 14.84 9.93 2.28
CA LYS A 67 15.03 10.65 1.01
C LYS A 67 13.75 11.33 0.53
N ALA A 68 12.60 10.67 0.60
CA ALA A 68 11.32 11.26 0.21
C ALA A 68 10.94 12.44 1.11
N ARG A 69 11.15 12.33 2.44
CA ARG A 69 10.96 13.43 3.38
C ARG A 69 11.91 14.60 3.09
N ALA A 70 13.18 14.34 2.83
CA ALA A 70 14.17 15.37 2.47
C ALA A 70 13.83 16.06 1.14
N ALA A 71 13.42 15.30 0.12
CA ALA A 71 12.97 15.84 -1.17
C ALA A 71 11.71 16.71 -1.04
N SER A 72 10.75 16.31 -0.20
CA SER A 72 9.57 17.11 0.13
C SER A 72 9.97 18.42 0.83
N ALA A 73 10.86 18.36 1.83
CA ALA A 73 11.36 19.53 2.54
C ALA A 73 12.05 20.55 1.61
N LEU A 74 12.86 20.09 0.65
CA LEU A 74 13.48 20.96 -0.36
C LEU A 74 12.44 21.61 -1.29
N ARG A 75 11.36 20.89 -1.62
CA ARG A 75 10.30 21.37 -2.52
C ARG A 75 9.36 22.37 -1.85
N PHE A 76 9.11 22.24 -0.55
CA PHE A 76 8.20 23.12 0.20
C PHE A 76 8.91 24.20 1.04
N GLY A 77 10.22 24.08 1.30
CA GLY A 77 11.00 25.03 2.09
C GLY A 77 11.46 26.29 1.34
N VAL A 78 11.30 26.37 0.01
CA VAL A 78 11.76 27.51 -0.83
C VAL A 78 10.64 28.56 -1.07
N LYS A 79 9.48 28.43 -0.42
CA LYS A 79 8.42 29.46 -0.48
C LYS A 79 8.03 29.95 0.91
N THR A 80 8.93 30.66 1.57
CA THR A 80 8.59 31.71 2.54
C THR A 80 9.86 32.51 2.86
N SER A 81 10.13 33.53 2.05
CA SER A 81 10.46 34.89 2.50
C SER A 81 10.39 35.84 1.31
#